data_AF-A0A956EDD6-F1
#
_entry.id   AF-A0A956EDD6-F1
#
_cell.length_a   1.000
_cell.length_b   1.000
_cell.length_c   1.000
_cell.angle_alpha   90.00
_cell.angle_beta   90.00
_cell.angle_gamma   90.00
#
_symmetry.space_group_name_H-M   'P 1'
#
loop_
_entity.id
_entity.type
_entity.pdbx_description
1 polymer ?
#
loop_
_entity_poly.entity_id
_entity_poly.type
_entity_poly.pdbx_seq_one_letter_code
_entity_poly.pdbx_strand_id
1 'polypeptide(L)'
;APAPTTEASAEATPAEPRSPATTQPEGPRPLPPPRIVREGPMPGAGDDERERAGLGLRRQSDGTYLYIDPYKRFTATFNQDGTVHFADRWKRPDNENTQRGKCCGPPRGLFGPNGMQVTGPYEWIIALHGIDIYGRVKADLLARTREVRIALAISYNRELLGRRLAALEGELGELWGASGRAAAARRALLFQRWDECDEAFAIKAGEIPEEALSEMDRDRIATAERARRQIEAFIRDKLPQRSKHGYSPAELAALNARRQSRQPFDPYRTR
;
A
#
# COMPACT_ATOMS: atom_id res chain seq x y z
N ALA A 1 -20.19 -83.89 34.18
CA ALA A 1 -20.62 -82.52 33.86
C ALA A 1 -19.64 -81.53 34.49
N PRO A 2 -18.83 -80.88 33.67
CA PRO A 2 -18.48 -79.47 33.89
C PRO A 2 -18.79 -78.62 32.65
N ALA A 3 -19.15 -77.36 32.91
CA ALA A 3 -19.63 -76.37 31.95
C ALA A 3 -18.54 -75.85 30.99
N PRO A 4 -18.91 -75.35 29.79
CA PRO A 4 -17.98 -74.66 28.89
C PRO A 4 -17.86 -73.17 29.24
N THR A 5 -16.62 -72.69 29.27
CA THR A 5 -16.23 -71.29 29.41
C THR A 5 -16.42 -70.56 28.07
N THR A 6 -17.09 -69.42 28.10
CA THR A 6 -17.30 -68.52 26.96
C THR A 6 -16.10 -67.58 26.79
N GLU A 7 -15.34 -67.71 25.71
CA GLU A 7 -14.32 -66.75 25.29
C GLU A 7 -14.96 -65.66 24.41
N ALA A 8 -14.85 -64.41 24.86
CA ALA A 8 -15.28 -63.22 24.13
C ALA A 8 -14.18 -62.76 23.15
N SER A 9 -14.51 -62.70 21.86
CA SER A 9 -13.67 -62.10 20.81
C SER A 9 -13.70 -60.58 20.91
N ALA A 10 -12.51 -59.96 20.95
CA ALA A 10 -12.33 -58.52 20.82
C ALA A 10 -12.11 -58.16 19.34
N GLU A 11 -13.00 -57.32 18.82
CA GLU A 11 -13.04 -56.82 17.44
C GLU A 11 -12.04 -55.66 17.29
N ALA A 12 -11.05 -55.81 16.40
CA ALA A 12 -10.01 -54.81 16.13
C ALA A 12 -10.48 -53.82 15.05
N THR A 13 -10.50 -52.54 15.38
CA THR A 13 -10.84 -51.43 14.47
C THR A 13 -9.67 -51.10 13.54
N PRO A 14 -9.86 -50.88 12.22
CA PRO A 14 -8.79 -50.51 11.31
C PRO A 14 -8.45 -49.01 11.40
N ALA A 15 -7.15 -48.70 11.43
CA ALA A 15 -6.62 -47.34 11.51
C ALA A 15 -6.67 -46.62 10.15
N GLU A 16 -7.14 -45.37 10.15
CA GLU A 16 -7.19 -44.47 8.98
C GLU A 16 -5.79 -44.00 8.51
N PRO A 17 -5.58 -43.85 7.19
CA PRO A 17 -4.35 -43.35 6.62
C PRO A 17 -4.18 -41.84 6.83
N ARG A 18 -3.09 -41.44 7.51
CA ARG A 18 -2.70 -40.05 7.70
C ARG A 18 -2.17 -39.44 6.39
N SER A 19 -2.79 -38.34 5.95
CA SER A 19 -2.33 -37.56 4.79
C SER A 19 -0.99 -36.87 5.05
N PRO A 20 -0.06 -36.81 4.07
CA PRO A 20 1.22 -36.13 4.23
C PRO A 20 1.02 -34.60 4.28
N ALA A 21 1.69 -33.98 5.24
CA ALA A 21 1.65 -32.53 5.46
C ALA A 21 2.35 -31.77 4.31
N THR A 22 1.56 -31.03 3.53
CA THR A 22 2.05 -30.05 2.55
C THR A 22 2.70 -28.89 3.29
N THR A 23 4.03 -28.82 3.27
CA THR A 23 4.80 -27.66 3.72
C THR A 23 4.75 -26.60 2.63
N GLN A 24 3.92 -25.57 2.79
CA GLN A 24 3.99 -24.40 1.92
C GLN A 24 5.25 -23.59 2.24
N PRO A 25 6.01 -23.13 1.24
CA PRO A 25 7.13 -22.23 1.45
C PRO A 25 6.61 -20.88 1.97
N GLU A 26 7.14 -20.43 3.11
CA GLU A 26 6.87 -19.09 3.64
C GLU A 26 7.21 -18.04 2.58
N GLY A 27 6.20 -17.30 2.12
CA GLY A 27 6.39 -16.14 1.26
C GLY A 27 7.25 -15.07 1.93
N PRO A 28 7.86 -14.16 1.15
CA PRO A 28 8.67 -13.07 1.70
C PRO A 28 7.83 -12.23 2.67
N ARG A 29 8.44 -11.88 3.82
CA ARG A 29 7.77 -11.06 4.84
C ARG A 29 7.26 -9.75 4.21
N PRO A 30 6.01 -9.33 4.48
CA PRO A 30 5.53 -8.03 4.05
C PRO A 30 6.44 -6.95 4.62
N LEU A 31 6.87 -6.02 3.75
CA LEU A 31 7.74 -4.92 4.16
C LEU A 31 7.04 -4.08 5.24
N PRO A 32 7.77 -3.62 6.28
CA PRO A 32 7.21 -2.73 7.28
C PRO A 32 6.63 -1.48 6.61
N PRO A 33 5.53 -0.91 7.16
CA PRO A 33 5.00 0.34 6.63
C PRO A 33 6.10 1.42 6.68
N PRO A 34 6.22 2.26 5.64
CA PRO A 34 7.31 3.21 5.54
C PRO A 34 7.31 4.15 6.75
N ARG A 35 8.48 4.37 7.36
CA ARG A 35 8.68 5.45 8.33
C ARG A 35 8.51 6.77 7.59
N ILE A 36 7.52 7.56 7.99
CA ILE A 36 7.28 8.89 7.45
C ILE A 36 8.43 9.79 7.93
N VAL A 37 9.44 9.97 7.08
CA VAL A 37 10.46 11.01 7.28
C VAL A 37 9.79 12.35 6.96
N ARG A 38 9.84 13.29 7.90
CA ARG A 38 9.33 14.66 7.70
C ARG A 38 10.17 15.34 6.62
N GLU A 39 9.71 15.29 5.38
CA GLU A 39 10.28 16.09 4.31
C GLU A 39 9.77 17.54 4.43
N GLY A 40 10.69 18.49 4.20
CA GLY A 40 10.39 19.91 4.22
C GLY A 40 9.39 20.32 3.13
N PRO A 41 8.86 21.55 3.18
CA PRO A 41 7.91 22.03 2.19
C PRO A 41 8.50 21.97 0.78
N MET A 42 7.77 21.33 -0.15
CA MET A 42 8.16 21.21 -1.56
C MET A 42 8.18 22.59 -2.24
N PRO A 43 9.23 22.93 -3.00
CA PRO A 43 9.28 24.18 -3.76
C PRO A 43 8.21 24.17 -4.86
N GLY A 44 7.31 25.17 -4.85
CA GLY A 44 6.14 25.27 -5.75
C GLY A 44 4.78 25.17 -5.04
N ALA A 45 4.75 24.89 -3.74
CA ALA A 45 3.49 24.71 -2.99
C ALA A 45 2.63 25.99 -2.81
N GLY A 46 3.13 27.18 -3.14
CA GLY A 46 2.52 28.44 -2.73
C GLY A 46 1.14 28.72 -3.34
N ASP A 47 0.95 28.46 -4.62
CA ASP A 47 -0.32 28.74 -5.29
C ASP A 47 -1.35 27.62 -5.05
N ASP A 48 -0.91 26.36 -5.09
CA ASP A 48 -1.71 25.20 -4.69
C ASP A 48 -2.25 25.32 -3.26
N GLU A 49 -1.43 25.83 -2.33
CA GLU A 49 -1.83 25.96 -0.93
C GLU A 49 -2.88 27.06 -0.73
N ARG A 50 -2.84 28.13 -1.54
CA ARG A 50 -3.89 29.17 -1.56
C ARG A 50 -5.20 28.64 -2.10
N GLU A 51 -5.18 27.87 -3.19
CA GLU A 51 -6.38 27.23 -3.74
C GLU A 51 -7.01 26.27 -2.73
N ARG A 52 -6.19 25.42 -2.09
CA ARG A 52 -6.63 24.51 -1.01
C ARG A 52 -7.22 25.26 0.17
N ALA A 53 -6.60 26.37 0.59
CA ALA A 53 -7.13 27.23 1.65
C ALA A 53 -8.49 27.85 1.27
N GLY A 54 -8.69 28.22 -0.01
CA GLY A 54 -9.95 28.70 -0.54
C GLY A 54 -11.09 27.68 -0.44
N LEU A 55 -10.78 26.39 -0.48
CA LEU A 55 -11.72 25.27 -0.26
C LEU A 55 -11.96 24.97 1.23
N GLY A 56 -11.35 25.71 2.14
CA GLY A 56 -11.42 25.49 3.59
C GLY A 56 -10.59 24.30 4.07
N LEU A 57 -9.63 23.83 3.27
CA LEU A 57 -8.70 22.77 3.66
C LEU A 57 -7.54 23.36 4.48
N ARG A 58 -7.22 22.75 5.61
CA ARG A 58 -6.11 23.14 6.48
C ARG A 58 -5.05 22.06 6.51
N ARG A 59 -3.82 22.37 6.10
CA ARG A 59 -2.70 21.43 6.14
C ARG A 59 -2.32 21.11 7.59
N GLN A 60 -2.10 19.83 7.87
CA GLN A 60 -1.63 19.32 9.16
C GLN A 60 -0.12 19.04 9.14
N SER A 61 0.48 18.85 10.32
CA SER A 61 1.93 18.61 10.45
C SER A 61 2.41 17.26 9.92
N ASP A 62 1.49 16.32 9.69
CA ASP A 62 1.74 15.01 9.10
C ASP A 62 1.57 15.00 7.57
N GLY A 63 1.28 16.16 6.97
CA GLY A 63 1.06 16.32 5.53
C GLY A 63 -0.36 16.03 5.06
N THR A 64 -1.28 15.62 5.95
CA THR A 64 -2.70 15.49 5.61
C THR A 64 -3.38 16.86 5.57
N TYR A 65 -4.61 16.92 5.04
CA TYR A 65 -5.45 18.12 5.10
C TYR A 65 -6.74 17.84 5.87
N LEU A 66 -7.12 18.79 6.73
CA LEU A 66 -8.36 18.74 7.48
C LEU A 66 -9.35 19.76 6.93
N TYR A 67 -10.54 19.29 6.62
CA TYR A 67 -11.71 20.12 6.35
C TYR A 67 -12.68 20.03 7.54
N ILE A 68 -13.14 21.19 7.99
CA ILE A 68 -14.20 21.29 9.01
C ILE A 68 -15.39 21.96 8.35
N ASP A 69 -16.52 21.23 8.28
CA ASP A 69 -17.76 21.79 7.72
C ASP A 69 -18.18 23.06 8.49
N PRO A 70 -18.59 24.15 7.82
CA PRO A 70 -18.96 25.42 8.47
C PRO A 70 -20.06 25.26 9.52
N TYR A 71 -21.01 24.34 9.30
CA TYR A 71 -22.10 24.03 10.23
C TYR A 71 -21.72 22.96 11.25
N LYS A 72 -20.44 22.57 11.28
CA LYS A 72 -19.89 21.55 12.17
C LYS A 72 -20.64 20.22 12.09
N ARG A 73 -21.18 19.84 10.92
CA ARG A 73 -21.88 18.56 10.70
C ARG A 73 -20.91 17.37 10.68
N PHE A 74 -19.79 17.54 9.99
CA PHE A 74 -18.73 16.53 9.88
C PHE A 74 -17.35 17.19 9.76
N THR A 75 -16.31 16.36 9.80
CA THR A 75 -14.94 16.69 9.42
C THR A 75 -14.49 15.71 8.35
N ALA A 76 -13.64 16.16 7.45
CA ALA A 76 -13.04 15.30 6.44
C ALA A 76 -11.52 15.43 6.48
N THR A 77 -10.84 14.29 6.55
CA THR A 77 -9.38 14.21 6.48
C THR A 77 -8.99 13.71 5.11
N PHE A 78 -8.19 14.49 4.40
CA PHE A 78 -7.61 14.16 3.10
C PHE A 78 -6.20 13.64 3.33
N ASN A 79 -6.00 12.38 3.00
CA ASN A 79 -4.69 11.73 3.07
C ASN A 79 -3.79 12.20 1.93
N GLN A 80 -2.50 11.90 2.04
CA GLN A 80 -1.50 12.24 1.01
C GLN A 80 -1.81 11.55 -0.33
N ASP A 81 -2.40 10.36 -0.32
CA ASP A 81 -2.82 9.61 -1.52
C ASP A 81 -4.11 10.14 -2.17
N GLY A 82 -4.68 11.24 -1.66
CA GLY A 82 -5.92 11.83 -2.16
C GLY A 82 -7.19 11.16 -1.65
N THR A 83 -7.09 10.10 -0.83
CA THR A 83 -8.27 9.48 -0.20
C THR A 83 -8.86 10.38 0.88
N VAL A 84 -10.18 10.25 1.11
CA VAL A 84 -10.90 11.08 2.07
C VAL A 84 -11.59 10.22 3.11
N HIS A 85 -11.32 10.50 4.37
CA HIS A 85 -12.04 9.91 5.49
C HIS A 85 -12.98 10.94 6.11
N PHE A 86 -14.27 10.60 6.15
CA PHE A 86 -15.26 11.39 6.87
C PHE A 86 -15.35 10.92 8.32
N ALA A 87 -15.41 11.88 9.23
CA ALA A 87 -15.76 11.67 10.62
C ALA A 87 -16.93 12.57 10.99
N ASP A 88 -18.01 12.00 11.52
CA ASP A 88 -19.15 12.78 11.98
C ASP A 88 -18.77 13.61 13.21
N ARG A 89 -19.59 14.62 13.53
CA ARG A 89 -19.40 15.58 14.63
C ARG A 89 -18.87 14.96 15.94
N TRP A 90 -19.29 13.73 16.26
CA TRP A 90 -18.99 13.03 17.52
C TRP A 90 -17.67 12.22 17.50
N LYS A 91 -17.08 12.00 16.31
CA LYS A 91 -15.82 11.25 16.10
C LYS A 91 -14.64 12.18 15.80
N ARG A 92 -14.76 13.47 16.12
CA ARG A 92 -13.69 14.45 15.85
C ARG A 92 -12.45 14.17 16.70
N PRO A 93 -11.25 14.15 16.09
CA PRO A 93 -10.03 14.38 16.85
C PRO A 93 -10.03 15.84 17.33
N ASP A 94 -9.92 16.03 18.64
CA ASP A 94 -9.68 17.32 19.28
C ASP A 94 -8.22 17.33 19.79
N ASN A 95 -7.53 18.47 19.68
CA ASN A 95 -6.18 18.63 20.21
C ASN A 95 -6.13 18.37 21.73
N GLU A 96 -7.25 18.62 22.42
CA GLU A 96 -7.39 18.36 23.85
C GLU A 96 -7.75 16.89 24.17
N ASN A 97 -8.11 16.08 23.18
CA ASN A 97 -8.53 14.69 23.39
C ASN A 97 -8.11 13.75 22.25
N THR A 98 -6.85 13.35 22.27
CA THR A 98 -6.22 12.44 21.30
C THR A 98 -6.78 11.02 21.31
N GLN A 99 -7.63 10.64 22.27
CA GLN A 99 -8.12 9.26 22.44
C GLN A 99 -9.48 8.94 21.79
N ARG A 100 -10.19 9.89 21.16
CA ARG A 100 -11.58 9.63 20.71
C ARG A 100 -11.70 9.28 19.23
N GLY A 101 -12.32 8.12 18.99
CA GLY A 101 -12.46 7.43 17.70
C GLY A 101 -12.07 5.95 17.78
N LYS A 102 -11.30 5.54 18.80
CA LYS A 102 -10.78 4.16 18.91
C LYS A 102 -11.75 3.13 19.49
N CYS A 103 -12.68 3.47 20.39
CA CYS A 103 -13.84 2.63 20.76
C CYS A 103 -14.67 3.26 21.90
N CYS A 104 -16.00 3.18 21.73
CA CYS A 104 -17.02 2.96 22.75
C CYS A 104 -17.37 4.05 23.81
N GLY A 105 -16.75 5.23 23.81
CA GLY A 105 -17.13 6.30 24.77
C GLY A 105 -18.18 7.28 24.24
N PRO A 106 -19.33 7.49 24.89
CA PRO A 106 -20.30 8.51 24.49
C PRO A 106 -19.70 9.93 24.57
N PRO A 107 -20.05 10.87 23.67
CA PRO A 107 -19.63 12.27 23.73
C PRO A 107 -20.09 12.94 25.04
N ARG A 108 -19.31 13.89 25.57
CA ARG A 108 -19.74 14.74 26.69
C ARG A 108 -20.85 15.66 26.19
N GLY A 109 -22.09 15.45 26.67
CA GLY A 109 -23.25 16.25 26.29
C GLY A 109 -23.39 17.55 27.08
N LEU A 110 -23.99 18.58 26.46
CA LEU A 110 -24.59 19.71 27.17
C LEU A 110 -25.79 19.19 27.98
N PHE A 111 -25.92 19.64 29.23
CA PHE A 111 -27.04 19.29 30.11
C PHE A 111 -28.32 20.03 29.67
N GLY A 112 -29.39 19.28 29.41
CA GLY A 112 -30.73 19.85 29.32
C GLY A 112 -31.29 20.21 30.71
N PRO A 113 -32.40 20.97 30.77
CA PRO A 113 -33.00 21.45 32.02
C PRO A 113 -33.46 20.35 32.99
N ASN A 114 -33.50 19.09 32.55
CA ASN A 114 -33.92 17.93 33.35
C ASN A 114 -32.72 17.10 33.84
N GLY A 115 -31.48 17.55 33.66
CA GLY A 115 -30.27 16.81 34.08
C GLY A 115 -29.95 15.56 33.25
N MET A 116 -30.83 15.12 32.34
CA MET A 116 -30.53 14.04 31.38
C MET A 116 -29.73 14.57 30.19
N GLN A 117 -28.56 13.98 29.93
CA GLN A 117 -27.81 14.16 28.68
C GLN A 117 -28.61 13.53 27.54
N VAL A 118 -29.26 14.36 26.71
CA VAL A 118 -29.90 13.88 25.47
C VAL A 118 -29.26 14.60 24.29
N THR A 119 -28.10 14.10 23.88
CA THR A 119 -27.57 14.29 22.52
C THR A 119 -28.04 13.07 21.72
N GLY A 120 -29.10 13.26 20.93
CA GLY A 120 -30.25 12.35 20.89
C GLY A 120 -30.12 10.97 20.20
N PRO A 121 -31.03 10.03 20.55
CA PRO A 121 -31.08 8.64 20.05
C PRO A 121 -31.37 8.50 18.54
N TYR A 122 -31.90 9.54 17.89
CA TYR A 122 -32.31 9.49 16.49
C TYR A 122 -31.12 9.33 15.52
N GLU A 123 -30.02 10.05 15.75
CA GLU A 123 -28.84 9.94 14.89
C GLU A 123 -28.14 8.58 15.03
N TRP A 124 -28.20 7.97 16.22
CA TRP A 124 -27.69 6.63 16.47
C TRP A 124 -28.50 5.57 15.72
N ILE A 125 -29.83 5.66 15.78
CA ILE A 125 -30.72 4.76 15.05
C ILE A 125 -30.46 4.89 13.55
N ILE A 126 -30.34 6.11 13.03
CA ILE A 126 -30.02 6.35 11.62
C ILE A 126 -28.65 5.76 11.22
N ALA A 127 -27.62 5.96 12.03
CA ALA A 127 -26.30 5.37 11.81
C ALA A 127 -26.35 3.84 11.86
N LEU A 128 -27.15 3.26 12.76
CA LEU A 128 -27.36 1.80 12.87
C LEU A 128 -28.03 1.23 11.62
N HIS A 129 -28.87 2.03 10.95
CA HIS A 129 -29.49 1.69 9.66
C HIS A 129 -28.59 2.00 8.44
N GLY A 130 -27.36 2.47 8.65
CA GLY A 130 -26.41 2.77 7.56
C GLY A 130 -26.81 3.96 6.68
N ILE A 131 -27.75 4.80 7.13
CA ILE A 131 -28.20 5.97 6.37
C ILE A 131 -27.30 7.16 6.73
N ASP A 132 -26.57 7.70 5.75
CA ASP A 132 -25.76 8.91 5.93
C ASP A 132 -26.62 10.17 5.69
N ILE A 133 -27.08 10.80 6.79
CA ILE A 133 -27.88 12.03 6.77
C ILE A 133 -27.18 13.15 5.98
N TYR A 134 -25.84 13.14 5.98
CA TYR A 134 -25.02 14.16 5.34
C TYR A 134 -24.45 13.71 4.00
N GLY A 135 -24.91 12.59 3.43
CA GLY A 135 -24.38 12.00 2.21
C GLY A 135 -24.33 12.99 1.04
N ARG A 136 -25.39 13.78 0.83
CA ARG A 136 -25.42 14.82 -0.22
C ARG A 136 -24.33 15.87 -0.05
N VAL A 137 -24.17 16.39 1.17
CA VAL A 137 -23.17 17.44 1.46
C VAL A 137 -21.74 16.89 1.36
N LYS A 138 -21.54 15.65 1.79
CA LYS A 138 -20.25 14.94 1.64
C LYS A 138 -19.93 14.74 0.16
N ALA A 139 -20.91 14.32 -0.66
CA ALA A 139 -20.76 14.22 -2.10
C ALA A 139 -20.43 15.58 -2.75
N ASP A 140 -21.10 16.66 -2.36
CA ASP A 140 -20.80 18.01 -2.84
C ASP A 140 -19.39 18.47 -2.46
N LEU A 141 -18.88 18.07 -1.29
CA LEU A 141 -17.47 18.30 -0.92
C LEU A 141 -16.52 17.48 -1.81
N LEU A 142 -16.79 16.19 -2.02
CA LEU A 142 -15.96 15.33 -2.87
C LEU A 142 -15.89 15.84 -4.31
N ALA A 143 -17.01 16.33 -4.85
CA ALA A 143 -17.06 16.94 -6.17
C ALA A 143 -16.21 18.21 -6.25
N ARG A 144 -16.34 19.13 -5.28
CA ARG A 144 -15.56 20.39 -5.25
C ARG A 144 -14.07 20.19 -5.01
N THR A 145 -13.70 19.11 -4.32
CA THR A 145 -12.30 18.79 -3.98
C THR A 145 -11.68 17.78 -4.94
N ARG A 146 -12.36 17.43 -6.05
CA ARG A 146 -11.89 16.42 -7.00
C ARG A 146 -10.46 16.70 -7.50
N GLU A 147 -10.21 17.90 -8.00
CA GLU A 147 -8.92 18.29 -8.57
C GLU A 147 -7.79 18.24 -7.52
N VAL A 148 -8.06 18.73 -6.31
CA VAL A 148 -7.09 18.66 -5.20
C VAL A 148 -6.76 17.20 -4.87
N ARG A 149 -7.74 16.30 -4.83
CA ARG A 149 -7.50 14.88 -4.54
C ARG A 149 -6.66 14.21 -5.64
N ILE A 150 -6.91 14.56 -6.89
CA ILE A 150 -6.12 14.07 -8.02
C ILE A 150 -4.67 14.54 -7.91
N ALA A 151 -4.44 15.83 -7.65
CA ALA A 151 -3.11 16.38 -7.46
C ALA A 151 -2.36 15.71 -6.30
N LEU A 152 -3.04 15.48 -5.17
CA LEU A 152 -2.49 14.74 -4.03
C LEU A 152 -2.09 13.32 -4.46
N ALA A 153 -2.98 12.57 -5.10
CA ALA A 153 -2.70 11.22 -5.57
C ALA A 153 -1.49 11.15 -6.52
N ILE A 154 -1.37 12.08 -7.48
CA ILE A 154 -0.23 12.17 -8.39
C ILE A 154 1.06 12.43 -7.60
N SER A 155 1.07 13.43 -6.71
CA SER A 155 2.24 13.78 -5.91
C SER A 155 2.71 12.62 -5.03
N TYR A 156 1.79 11.94 -4.35
CA TYR A 156 2.09 10.80 -3.51
C TYR A 156 2.66 9.62 -4.31
N ASN A 157 2.11 9.34 -5.50
CA ASN A 157 2.65 8.28 -6.36
C ASN A 157 4.08 8.60 -6.82
N ARG A 158 4.38 9.86 -7.18
CA ARG A 158 5.74 10.29 -7.53
C ARG A 158 6.71 10.10 -6.38
N GLU A 159 6.34 10.54 -5.18
CA GLU A 159 7.16 10.35 -3.98
C GLU A 159 7.39 8.87 -3.67
N LEU A 160 6.32 8.06 -3.75
CA LEU A 160 6.40 6.63 -3.51
C LEU A 160 7.34 5.93 -4.50
N LEU A 161 7.20 6.23 -5.80
CA LEU A 161 8.08 5.72 -6.85
C LEU A 161 9.54 6.16 -6.63
N GLY A 162 9.76 7.42 -6.27
CA GLY A 162 11.08 7.95 -5.95
C GLY A 162 11.73 7.24 -4.76
N ARG A 163 11.00 7.04 -3.66
CA ARG A 163 11.49 6.32 -2.48
C ARG A 163 11.80 4.86 -2.78
N ARG A 164 10.96 4.18 -3.57
CA ARG A 164 11.20 2.80 -4.00
C ARG A 164 12.45 2.67 -4.85
N LEU A 165 12.64 3.60 -5.80
CA LEU A 165 13.84 3.64 -6.62
C LEU A 165 15.10 3.90 -5.78
N ALA A 166 15.02 4.80 -4.80
CA ALA A 166 16.14 5.07 -3.89
C ALA A 166 16.48 3.87 -2.99
N ALA A 167 15.49 3.11 -2.53
CA ALA A 167 15.70 1.91 -1.72
C ALA A 167 16.28 0.73 -2.51
N LEU A 168 16.07 0.69 -3.83
CA LEU A 168 16.48 -0.42 -4.70
C LEU A 168 17.97 -0.76 -4.59
N GLU A 169 18.85 0.24 -4.48
CA GLU A 169 20.30 -0.01 -4.35
C GLU A 169 20.64 -0.80 -3.09
N GLY A 170 20.04 -0.43 -1.95
CA GLY A 170 20.21 -1.15 -0.70
C GLY A 170 19.69 -2.58 -0.80
N GLU A 171 18.51 -2.78 -1.40
CA GLU A 171 17.92 -4.10 -1.61
C GLU A 171 18.81 -5.00 -2.50
N LEU A 172 19.40 -4.45 -3.58
CA LEU A 172 20.35 -5.16 -4.43
C LEU A 172 21.64 -5.52 -3.68
N GLY A 173 22.13 -4.61 -2.84
CA GLY A 173 23.29 -4.84 -1.97
C GLY A 173 23.06 -5.97 -0.98
N GLU A 174 21.91 -5.98 -0.29
CA GLU A 174 21.52 -7.04 0.65
C GLU A 174 21.36 -8.39 -0.06
N LEU A 175 20.69 -8.40 -1.22
CA LEU A 175 20.51 -9.57 -2.05
C LEU A 175 21.86 -10.19 -2.45
N TRP A 176 22.81 -9.33 -2.83
CA TRP A 176 24.14 -9.73 -3.25
C TRP A 176 25.00 -10.24 -2.09
N GLY A 177 24.94 -9.55 -0.95
CA GLY A 177 25.70 -9.83 0.27
C GLY A 177 25.25 -11.08 1.04
N ALA A 178 24.05 -11.59 0.76
CA ALA A 178 23.54 -12.84 1.35
C ALA A 178 24.44 -14.05 0.97
N SER A 179 25.39 -14.36 1.85
CA SER A 179 26.51 -15.30 1.64
C SER A 179 26.13 -16.77 1.42
N GLY A 180 24.88 -17.16 1.73
CA GLY A 180 24.41 -18.53 1.60
C GLY A 180 23.95 -18.96 0.19
N ARG A 181 23.92 -18.05 -0.80
CA ARG A 181 23.35 -18.37 -2.12
C ARG A 181 24.41 -18.71 -3.16
N ALA A 182 24.16 -19.77 -3.92
CA ALA A 182 24.94 -20.10 -5.11
C ALA A 182 24.94 -18.92 -6.11
N ALA A 183 26.03 -18.71 -6.84
CA ALA A 183 26.18 -17.59 -7.77
C ALA A 183 25.07 -17.56 -8.84
N ALA A 184 24.68 -18.72 -9.37
CA ALA A 184 23.59 -18.85 -10.33
C ALA A 184 22.24 -18.41 -9.76
N ALA A 185 21.95 -18.74 -8.49
CA ALA A 185 20.72 -18.33 -7.82
C ALA A 185 20.65 -16.80 -7.62
N ARG A 186 21.79 -16.16 -7.28
CA ARG A 186 21.87 -14.69 -7.19
C ARG A 186 21.58 -14.02 -8.54
N ARG A 187 22.17 -14.54 -9.62
CA ARG A 187 21.91 -14.06 -10.98
C ARG A 187 20.47 -14.23 -11.42
N ALA A 188 19.86 -15.37 -11.13
CA ALA A 188 18.44 -15.59 -11.43
C ALA A 188 17.54 -14.58 -10.71
N LEU A 189 17.85 -14.27 -9.44
CA LEU A 189 17.08 -13.31 -8.65
C LEU A 189 17.27 -11.86 -9.13
N LEU A 190 18.48 -11.46 -9.52
CA LEU A 190 18.72 -10.15 -10.15
C LEU A 190 17.95 -9.99 -11.46
N PHE A 191 17.92 -11.04 -12.29
CA PHE A 191 17.10 -11.07 -13.50
C PHE A 191 15.61 -10.96 -13.19
N GLN A 192 15.13 -11.72 -12.20
CA GLN A 192 13.73 -11.67 -11.77
C GLN A 192 13.34 -10.25 -11.33
N ARG A 193 14.17 -9.57 -10.51
CA ARG A 193 13.93 -8.17 -10.12
C ARG A 193 13.89 -7.22 -11.30
N TRP A 194 14.75 -7.42 -12.29
CA TRP A 194 14.75 -6.62 -13.52
C TRP A 194 13.48 -6.86 -14.35
N ASP A 195 13.00 -8.10 -14.43
CA ASP A 195 11.81 -8.49 -15.19
C ASP A 195 10.52 -7.96 -14.52
N GLU A 196 10.44 -8.04 -13.19
CA GLU A 196 9.35 -7.50 -12.36
C GLU A 196 9.17 -5.99 -12.49
N CYS A 197 10.20 -5.24 -12.92
CA CYS A 197 10.09 -3.80 -13.12
C CYS A 197 9.08 -3.42 -14.23
N ASP A 198 8.72 -4.34 -15.14
CA ASP A 198 7.74 -4.09 -16.21
C ASP A 198 6.28 -4.28 -15.82
N GLU A 199 6.01 -4.76 -14.59
CA GLU A 199 4.64 -5.12 -14.25
C GLU A 199 3.73 -3.90 -14.39
N ALA A 200 2.86 -3.98 -15.40
CA ALA A 200 1.71 -3.13 -15.56
C ALA A 200 0.79 -3.39 -14.38
N PHE A 201 1.06 -2.72 -13.27
CA PHE A 201 0.10 -2.58 -12.19
C PHE A 201 -1.12 -1.91 -12.81
N ALA A 202 -2.11 -2.73 -13.16
CA ALA A 202 -3.41 -2.25 -13.58
C ALA A 202 -4.01 -1.53 -12.37
N ILE A 203 -3.82 -0.21 -12.32
CA ILE A 203 -4.59 0.63 -11.41
C ILE A 203 -6.03 0.40 -11.83
N LYS A 204 -6.84 -0.20 -10.94
CA LYS A 204 -8.27 -0.33 -11.21
C LYS A 204 -8.79 1.08 -11.44
N ALA A 205 -9.13 1.38 -12.69
CA ALA A 205 -9.68 2.66 -13.11
C ALA A 205 -10.99 2.87 -12.34
N GLY A 206 -10.90 3.61 -11.24
CA GLY A 206 -12.04 4.11 -10.48
C GLY A 206 -12.44 5.49 -11.00
N GLU A 207 -12.78 6.40 -10.08
CA GLU A 207 -13.18 7.79 -10.37
C GLU A 207 -12.05 8.72 -10.84
N ILE A 208 -10.84 8.18 -11.07
CA ILE A 208 -9.66 8.96 -11.47
C ILE A 208 -9.81 9.30 -12.97
N PRO A 209 -9.72 10.58 -13.36
CA PRO A 209 -9.73 10.97 -14.77
C PRO A 209 -8.65 10.27 -15.58
N GLU A 210 -8.92 10.02 -16.86
CA GLU A 210 -8.02 9.32 -17.77
C GLU A 210 -6.68 10.07 -17.93
N GLU A 211 -6.71 11.40 -17.88
CA GLU A 211 -5.52 12.25 -17.99
C GLU A 211 -4.58 12.04 -16.79
N ALA A 212 -5.14 11.98 -15.58
CA ALA A 212 -4.37 11.73 -14.37
C ALA A 212 -3.79 10.31 -14.34
N LEU A 213 -4.57 9.31 -14.78
CA LEU A 213 -4.07 7.94 -14.96
C LEU A 213 -2.89 7.90 -15.95
N SER A 214 -3.02 8.61 -17.07
CA SER A 214 -1.97 8.69 -18.11
C SER A 214 -0.70 9.38 -17.60
N GLU A 215 -0.81 10.37 -16.73
CA GLU A 215 0.35 10.99 -16.07
C GLU A 215 1.04 10.03 -15.09
N MET A 216 0.27 9.37 -14.23
CA MET A 216 0.78 8.38 -13.30
C MET A 216 1.45 7.19 -14.02
N ASP A 217 0.89 6.74 -15.14
CA ASP A 217 1.47 5.68 -15.95
C ASP A 217 2.79 6.10 -16.62
N ARG A 218 2.89 7.34 -17.11
CA ARG A 218 4.16 7.87 -17.65
C ARG A 218 5.25 7.88 -16.58
N ASP A 219 4.93 8.36 -15.37
CA ASP A 219 5.88 8.38 -14.26
C ASP A 219 6.29 6.97 -13.81
N ARG A 220 5.34 6.03 -13.82
CA ARG A 220 5.59 4.61 -13.52
C ARG A 220 6.55 3.99 -14.55
N ILE A 221 6.28 4.17 -15.85
CA ILE A 221 7.14 3.65 -16.93
C ILE A 221 8.54 4.26 -16.84
N ALA A 222 8.65 5.58 -16.66
CA ALA A 222 9.93 6.26 -16.52
C ALA A 222 10.73 5.76 -15.30
N THR A 223 10.04 5.49 -14.19
CA THR A 223 10.66 4.93 -12.98
C THR A 223 11.12 3.49 -13.20
N ALA A 224 10.31 2.65 -13.83
CA ALA A 224 10.68 1.28 -14.19
C ALA A 224 11.94 1.23 -15.07
N GLU A 225 12.05 2.11 -16.06
CA GLU A 225 13.24 2.21 -16.90
C GLU A 225 14.49 2.68 -16.14
N ARG A 226 14.33 3.57 -15.15
CA ARG A 226 15.43 3.96 -14.26
C ARG A 226 15.86 2.79 -13.37
N ALA A 227 14.90 2.07 -12.79
CA ALA A 227 15.17 0.88 -11.97
C ALA A 227 15.92 -0.19 -12.76
N ARG A 228 15.49 -0.52 -13.99
CA ARG A 228 16.22 -1.45 -14.87
C ARG A 228 17.65 -1.01 -15.13
N ARG A 229 17.87 0.26 -15.48
CA ARG A 229 19.23 0.80 -15.70
C ARG A 229 20.10 0.69 -14.46
N GLN A 230 19.53 0.92 -13.28
CA GLN A 230 20.24 0.77 -12.00
C GLN A 230 20.60 -0.69 -11.72
N ILE A 231 19.68 -1.63 -11.96
CA ILE A 231 19.95 -3.08 -11.84
C ILE A 231 21.02 -3.52 -12.83
N GLU A 232 20.94 -3.10 -14.09
CA GLU A 232 21.95 -3.41 -15.11
C GLU A 232 23.32 -2.81 -14.76
N ALA A 233 23.36 -1.59 -14.24
CA ALA A 233 24.60 -0.97 -13.76
C ALA A 233 25.19 -1.73 -12.58
N PHE A 234 24.37 -2.12 -11.61
CA PHE A 234 24.79 -2.96 -10.49
C PHE A 234 25.35 -4.31 -10.95
N ILE A 235 24.72 -4.93 -11.95
CA ILE A 235 25.22 -6.18 -12.57
C ILE A 235 26.58 -5.94 -13.23
N ARG A 236 26.76 -4.86 -14.00
CA ARG A 236 28.07 -4.59 -14.62
C ARG A 236 29.18 -4.40 -13.60
N ASP A 237 28.88 -3.74 -12.48
CA ASP A 237 29.82 -3.51 -11.39
C ASP A 237 30.19 -4.82 -10.65
N LYS A 238 29.18 -5.59 -10.22
CA LYS A 238 29.40 -6.81 -9.41
C LYS A 238 29.70 -8.07 -10.22
N LEU A 239 29.25 -8.12 -11.47
CA LEU A 239 29.33 -9.26 -12.37
C LEU A 239 29.81 -8.85 -13.77
N PRO A 240 31.06 -8.39 -13.95
CA PRO A 240 31.59 -8.03 -15.26
C PRO A 240 31.48 -9.18 -16.27
N GLN A 241 31.25 -8.87 -17.56
CA GLN A 241 30.97 -9.86 -18.63
C GLN A 241 32.01 -10.98 -18.74
N ARG A 242 33.29 -10.67 -18.48
CA ARG A 242 34.41 -11.63 -18.58
C ARG A 242 34.75 -12.31 -17.25
N SER A 243 34.01 -12.03 -16.19
CA SER A 243 34.22 -12.69 -14.90
C SER A 243 33.62 -14.09 -14.90
N LYS A 244 34.19 -15.00 -14.10
CA LYS A 244 33.66 -16.36 -13.86
C LYS A 244 32.19 -16.34 -13.37
N HIS A 245 31.78 -15.24 -12.76
CA HIS A 245 30.46 -15.08 -12.18
C HIS A 245 29.47 -14.32 -13.07
N GLY A 246 29.92 -13.74 -14.19
CA GLY A 246 29.09 -13.01 -15.15
C GLY A 246 28.05 -13.90 -15.85
N TYR A 247 27.05 -13.27 -16.46
CA TYR A 247 26.06 -14.00 -17.27
C TYR A 247 26.73 -14.48 -18.56
N SER A 248 26.62 -15.77 -18.84
CA SER A 248 27.07 -16.31 -20.13
C SER A 248 26.08 -15.95 -21.26
N PRO A 249 26.50 -15.95 -22.53
CA PRO A 249 25.59 -15.73 -23.65
C PRO A 249 24.42 -16.73 -23.70
N ALA A 250 24.68 -18.00 -23.39
CA ALA A 250 23.65 -19.04 -23.32
C ALA A 250 22.65 -18.79 -22.18
N GLU A 251 23.14 -18.33 -21.04
CA GLU A 251 22.29 -17.94 -19.91
C GLU A 251 21.42 -16.72 -20.26
N LEU A 252 21.98 -15.68 -20.88
CA LEU A 252 21.21 -14.52 -21.34
C LEU A 252 20.13 -14.91 -22.35
N ALA A 253 20.42 -15.80 -23.29
CA ALA A 253 19.44 -16.31 -24.24
C ALA A 253 18.30 -17.06 -23.51
N ALA A 254 18.64 -17.93 -22.56
CA ALA A 254 17.65 -18.68 -21.77
C ALA A 254 16.77 -17.76 -20.89
N LEU A 255 17.36 -16.75 -20.27
CA LEU A 255 16.63 -15.75 -19.48
C LEU A 255 15.68 -14.92 -20.36
N ASN A 256 16.17 -14.43 -21.50
CA ASN A 256 15.35 -13.67 -22.44
C ASN A 256 14.21 -14.48 -23.06
N ALA A 257 14.37 -15.80 -23.20
CA ALA A 257 13.32 -16.67 -23.72
C ALA A 257 12.11 -16.81 -22.77
N ARG A 258 12.31 -16.61 -21.45
CA ARG A 258 11.27 -16.74 -20.42
C ARG A 258 10.83 -15.42 -19.77
N ARG A 259 11.33 -14.29 -20.27
CA ARG A 259 11.04 -12.96 -19.71
C ARG A 259 9.58 -12.59 -19.90
N GLN A 260 9.04 -11.83 -18.97
CA GLN A 260 7.73 -11.19 -19.10
C GLN A 260 7.86 -9.76 -19.65
N SER A 261 9.00 -9.11 -19.43
CA SER A 261 9.25 -7.76 -19.91
C SER A 261 9.34 -7.69 -21.44
N ARG A 262 8.82 -6.59 -22.00
CA ARG A 262 8.93 -6.29 -23.44
C ARG A 262 10.38 -6.04 -23.86
N GLN A 263 11.16 -5.39 -23.01
CA GLN A 263 12.57 -5.10 -23.30
C GLN A 263 13.42 -6.38 -23.20
N PRO A 264 14.49 -6.53 -23.98
CA PRO A 264 15.46 -7.61 -23.77
C PRO A 264 16.36 -7.31 -22.57
N PHE A 265 16.66 -8.33 -21.77
CA PHE A 265 17.65 -8.27 -20.71
C PHE A 265 19.05 -8.45 -21.29
N ASP A 266 19.81 -7.36 -21.34
CA ASP A 266 21.19 -7.37 -21.82
C ASP A 266 22.04 -6.38 -20.99
N PRO A 267 22.49 -6.79 -19.79
CA PRO A 267 23.20 -5.90 -18.88
C PRO A 267 24.57 -5.46 -19.42
N TYR A 268 25.14 -6.14 -20.42
CA TYR A 268 26.48 -5.86 -20.94
C TYR A 268 26.48 -5.03 -22.23
N ARG A 269 25.32 -4.80 -22.83
CA ARG A 269 25.22 -3.88 -23.96
C ARG A 269 25.50 -2.46 -23.47
N THR A 270 26.54 -1.86 -24.03
CA THR A 270 26.79 -0.43 -23.88
C THR A 270 25.66 0.31 -24.61
N ARG A 271 24.86 1.07 -23.85
CA ARG A 271 23.87 2.01 -24.39
C ARG A 271 24.50 3.37 -24.62
#